data_AF-A0A3E0U7M5-F1
#
_entry.id   AF-A0A3E0U7M5-F1
#
_cell.length_a   1.000
_cell.length_b   1.000
_cell.length_c   1.000
_cell.angle_alpha   90.00
_cell.angle_beta   90.00
_cell.angle_gamma   90.00
#
_symmetry.space_group_name_H-M   'P 1'
#
loop_
_entity.id
_entity.type
_entity.pdbx_description
1 polymer ?
#
loop_
_entity_poly.entity_id
_entity_poly.type
_entity_poly.pdbx_seq_one_letter_code
_entity_poly.pdbx_strand_id
1 'polypeptide(L)'
;MKKLAMLVSSALTANLATAADVNYEQLHKQLDIMSNIIESSITTGKAKQSIKLSGIESTYLQKQGVMFTVRSKSSRGSWGSYNFQVSVPPVPPAPPITLLSPDQIADIEATVAEVADEYPNIDVEREVAKAMETASRAYERVIEIHRDEREVYRDLREEERDIVYELRDVERENRDVEFQIRRADKEQKAELKEKQKQLEKQKKALLESKQALAKRGQEFRVKQAESAKKSEQARQSYFAQLSGEIAEALCLYGNGLKALPKGEYVTVVLKSGGDRVGRHYQDKIHVFSKRDINGCATDKISTAQLLKKSSAYQF
;
A
#
# COMPACT_ATOMS: atom_id res chain seq x y z
N MET A 1 3.81 -70.94 -51.49
CA MET A 1 2.99 -71.61 -50.45
C MET A 1 3.58 -71.30 -49.06
N LYS A 2 2.70 -70.99 -48.09
CA LYS A 2 2.91 -70.92 -46.62
C LYS A 2 3.82 -69.77 -46.12
N LYS A 3 3.24 -68.63 -45.70
CA LYS A 3 2.74 -68.28 -44.34
C LYS A 3 3.79 -68.45 -43.23
N LEU A 4 4.25 -67.34 -42.66
CA LEU A 4 4.33 -67.16 -41.20
C LEU A 4 4.44 -65.66 -40.86
N ALA A 5 3.36 -65.10 -40.34
CA ALA A 5 3.34 -63.78 -39.72
C ALA A 5 3.82 -63.93 -38.28
N MET A 6 4.87 -63.20 -37.89
CA MET A 6 5.36 -63.15 -36.51
C MET A 6 4.84 -61.85 -35.89
N LEU A 7 3.79 -61.98 -35.07
CA LEU A 7 3.25 -60.93 -34.21
C LEU A 7 4.26 -60.65 -33.10
N VAL A 8 4.87 -59.46 -33.11
CA VAL A 8 5.62 -58.92 -31.96
C VAL A 8 4.63 -58.15 -31.10
N SER A 9 4.11 -58.81 -30.07
CA SER A 9 3.35 -58.18 -28.99
C SER A 9 4.31 -57.35 -28.14
N SER A 10 4.38 -56.05 -28.39
CA SER A 10 5.06 -55.10 -27.50
C SER A 10 4.19 -54.90 -26.27
N ALA A 11 4.50 -55.62 -25.19
CA ALA A 11 3.88 -55.45 -23.89
C ALA A 11 4.21 -54.05 -23.35
N LEU A 12 3.22 -53.15 -23.38
CA LEU A 12 3.25 -51.88 -22.67
C LEU A 12 3.14 -52.19 -21.18
N THR A 13 4.28 -52.31 -20.48
CA THR A 13 4.31 -52.35 -19.03
C THR A 13 3.90 -50.99 -18.50
N ALA A 14 2.60 -50.80 -18.30
CA ALA A 14 2.09 -49.72 -17.48
C ALA A 14 2.61 -49.94 -16.06
N ASN A 15 3.66 -49.22 -15.67
CA ASN A 15 3.96 -48.98 -14.26
C ASN A 15 2.77 -48.21 -13.68
N LEU A 16 1.81 -48.95 -13.13
CA LEU A 16 0.85 -48.43 -12.16
C LEU A 16 1.68 -48.01 -10.95
N ALA A 17 2.15 -46.77 -10.96
CA ALA A 17 2.57 -46.09 -9.75
C ALA A 17 1.35 -46.11 -8.82
N THR A 18 1.37 -46.99 -7.83
CA THR A 18 0.44 -46.92 -6.72
C THR A 18 0.66 -45.55 -6.07
N ALA A 19 -0.32 -44.67 -6.23
CA ALA A 19 -0.38 -43.45 -5.43
C ALA A 19 -0.40 -43.93 -3.98
N ALA A 20 0.68 -43.68 -3.24
CA ALA A 20 0.69 -43.93 -1.81
C ALA A 20 -0.53 -43.21 -1.22
N ASP A 21 -1.41 -43.98 -0.58
CA ASP A 21 -2.62 -43.43 0.02
C ASP A 21 -2.21 -42.39 1.06
N VAL A 22 -2.54 -41.13 0.81
CA VAL A 22 -2.09 -40.02 1.67
C VAL A 22 -2.90 -40.11 2.95
N ASN A 23 -2.24 -40.36 4.08
CA ASN A 23 -2.92 -40.36 5.37
C ASN A 23 -3.26 -38.91 5.76
N TYR A 24 -4.46 -38.47 5.39
CA TYR A 24 -4.94 -37.10 5.59
C TYR A 24 -5.00 -36.70 7.06
N GLU A 25 -5.37 -37.61 7.97
CA GLU A 25 -5.43 -37.33 9.40
C GLU A 25 -4.03 -37.06 9.96
N GLN A 26 -3.07 -37.90 9.59
CA GLN A 26 -1.68 -37.72 10.00
C GLN A 26 -1.06 -36.48 9.34
N LEU A 27 -1.40 -36.20 8.09
CA LEU A 27 -0.94 -35.00 7.39
C LEU A 27 -1.47 -33.75 8.08
N HIS A 28 -2.77 -33.67 8.38
CA HIS A 28 -3.37 -32.54 9.07
C HIS A 28 -2.67 -32.26 10.42
N LYS A 29 -2.46 -33.30 11.24
CA LYS A 29 -1.71 -33.19 12.50
C LYS A 29 -0.28 -32.65 12.28
N GLN A 30 0.42 -33.11 11.24
CA GLN A 30 1.76 -32.63 10.90
C GLN A 30 1.75 -31.17 10.44
N LEU A 31 0.71 -30.74 9.72
CA LEU A 31 0.55 -29.36 9.27
C LEU A 31 0.24 -28.40 10.41
N ASP A 32 -0.58 -28.81 11.38
CA ASP A 32 -0.86 -28.02 12.57
C ASP A 32 0.40 -27.83 13.42
N ILE A 33 1.15 -28.92 13.64
CA ILE A 33 2.45 -28.87 14.34
C ILE A 33 3.40 -27.94 13.60
N MET A 34 3.51 -28.06 12.27
CA MET A 34 4.38 -27.21 11.46
C MET A 34 3.96 -25.74 11.54
N SER A 35 2.66 -25.44 11.48
CA SER A 35 2.15 -24.07 11.59
C SER A 35 2.51 -23.46 12.94
N ASN A 36 2.33 -24.21 14.03
CA ASN A 36 2.70 -23.79 15.38
C ASN A 36 4.22 -23.60 15.54
N ILE A 37 5.02 -24.47 14.90
CA ILE A 37 6.47 -24.34 14.90
C ILE A 37 6.92 -23.09 14.15
N ILE A 38 6.38 -22.83 12.96
CA ILE A 38 6.70 -21.63 12.18
C ILE A 38 6.29 -20.37 12.95
N GLU A 39 5.09 -20.36 13.54
CA GLU A 39 4.63 -19.25 14.37
C GLU A 39 5.53 -19.04 15.59
N SER A 40 5.88 -20.12 16.29
CA SER A 40 6.78 -20.09 17.45
C SER A 40 8.19 -19.64 17.08
N SER A 41 8.78 -20.16 16.00
CA SER A 41 10.14 -19.81 15.57
C SER A 41 10.25 -18.33 15.22
N ILE A 42 9.21 -17.77 14.59
CA ILE A 42 9.17 -16.35 14.23
C ILE A 42 8.94 -15.46 15.46
N THR A 43 8.12 -15.89 16.42
CA THR A 43 7.79 -15.09 17.62
C THR A 43 8.83 -15.21 18.74
N THR A 44 9.60 -16.31 18.78
CA THR A 44 10.62 -16.56 19.81
C THR A 44 12.05 -16.41 19.31
N GLY A 45 12.26 -16.40 17.98
CA GLY A 45 13.57 -16.29 17.33
C GLY A 45 14.21 -14.90 17.42
N LYS A 46 15.37 -14.74 16.76
CA LYS A 46 16.17 -13.49 16.79
C LYS A 46 15.41 -12.28 16.23
N ALA A 47 14.38 -12.51 15.41
CA ALA A 47 13.49 -11.50 14.86
C ALA A 47 12.37 -11.02 15.82
N LYS A 48 12.37 -11.42 17.10
CA LYS A 48 11.36 -11.13 18.13
C LYS A 48 10.91 -9.65 18.22
N GLN A 49 11.78 -8.71 17.87
CA GLN A 49 11.46 -7.27 17.90
C GLN A 49 10.87 -6.74 16.60
N SER A 50 11.16 -7.35 15.45
CA SER A 50 10.78 -6.84 14.12
C SER A 50 9.57 -7.55 13.50
N ILE A 51 9.34 -8.85 13.78
CA ILE A 51 8.32 -9.65 13.06
C ILE A 51 7.11 -10.01 13.93
N LYS A 52 5.93 -9.47 13.59
CA LYS A 52 4.65 -9.80 14.25
C LYS A 52 3.67 -10.51 13.29
N LEU A 53 3.32 -11.75 13.60
CA LEU A 53 2.33 -12.53 12.86
C LEU A 53 0.92 -12.33 13.42
N SER A 54 -0.07 -12.38 12.53
CA SER A 54 -1.50 -12.41 12.87
C SER A 54 -2.08 -13.82 12.82
N GLY A 55 -1.43 -14.73 12.10
CA GLY A 55 -1.83 -16.13 12.00
C GLY A 55 -1.21 -16.80 10.78
N ILE A 56 -1.18 -18.12 10.83
CA ILE A 56 -0.75 -19.01 9.75
C ILE A 56 -1.87 -20.01 9.51
N GLU A 57 -2.34 -20.09 8.27
CA GLU A 57 -3.32 -21.09 7.84
C GLU A 57 -2.62 -22.11 6.94
N SER A 58 -2.96 -23.39 7.09
CA SER A 58 -2.45 -24.44 6.21
C SER A 58 -3.59 -25.07 5.40
N THR A 59 -3.32 -25.41 4.15
CA THR A 59 -4.29 -26.07 3.26
C THR A 59 -3.56 -27.09 2.41
N TYR A 60 -4.08 -28.31 2.35
CA TYR A 60 -3.55 -29.35 1.47
C TYR A 60 -4.29 -29.37 0.13
N LEU A 61 -3.53 -29.36 -0.95
CA LEU A 61 -3.99 -29.47 -2.32
C LEU A 61 -3.44 -30.76 -2.91
N GLN A 62 -4.31 -31.75 -3.11
CA GLN A 62 -3.91 -33.09 -3.58
C GLN A 62 -3.05 -33.01 -4.85
N LYS A 63 -1.94 -33.74 -4.89
CA LYS A 63 -0.96 -33.78 -5.99
C LYS A 63 -0.18 -32.48 -6.26
N GLN A 64 -0.50 -31.40 -5.55
CA GLN A 64 0.20 -30.12 -5.65
C GLN A 64 1.05 -29.87 -4.41
N GLY A 65 0.51 -30.22 -3.23
CA GLY A 65 1.18 -30.14 -1.95
C GLY A 65 0.48 -29.24 -0.95
N VAL A 66 1.23 -28.55 -0.11
CA VAL A 66 0.70 -27.78 1.02
C VAL A 66 0.85 -26.30 0.75
N MET A 67 -0.17 -25.52 1.07
CA MET A 67 -0.14 -24.06 1.05
C MET A 67 -0.23 -23.53 2.47
N PHE A 68 0.78 -22.79 2.90
CA PHE A 68 0.78 -22.00 4.12
C PHE A 68 0.47 -20.54 3.78
N THR A 69 -0.66 -20.02 4.26
CA THR A 69 -0.98 -18.60 4.15
C THR A 69 -0.57 -17.89 5.42
N VAL A 70 0.47 -17.07 5.33
CA VAL A 70 1.01 -16.31 6.45
C VAL A 70 0.45 -14.91 6.39
N ARG A 71 -0.29 -14.54 7.43
CA ARG A 71 -0.77 -13.18 7.63
C ARG A 71 0.09 -12.50 8.67
N SER A 72 0.76 -11.43 8.28
CA SER A 72 1.39 -10.54 9.24
C SER A 72 0.35 -9.58 9.83
N LYS A 73 0.55 -9.13 11.08
CA LYS A 73 -0.30 -8.07 11.70
C LYS A 73 -0.25 -6.75 10.90
N SER A 74 0.63 -6.65 9.91
CA SER A 74 0.69 -5.62 8.88
C SER A 74 -0.54 -5.55 7.96
N SER A 75 -1.27 -6.66 7.78
CA SER A 75 -2.34 -6.79 6.76
C SER A 75 -3.60 -5.95 7.05
N ARG A 76 -3.76 -5.43 8.27
CA ARG A 76 -4.87 -4.52 8.67
C ARG A 76 -4.39 -3.12 9.03
N GLY A 77 -3.44 -2.58 8.25
CA GLY A 77 -3.08 -1.15 8.29
C GLY A 77 -2.36 -0.65 9.55
N SER A 78 -2.07 -1.50 10.53
CA SER A 78 -1.54 -1.06 11.83
C SER A 78 -0.23 -1.77 12.17
N TRP A 79 0.87 -1.19 11.70
CA TRP A 79 2.18 -1.47 12.26
C TRP A 79 2.37 -0.64 13.52
N GLY A 80 2.14 -1.25 14.69
CA GLY A 80 2.64 -0.68 15.94
C GLY A 80 4.17 -0.57 15.86
N SER A 81 4.68 0.64 16.07
CA SER A 81 6.08 1.10 16.08
C SER A 81 6.87 1.13 14.76
N TYR A 82 6.29 0.72 13.62
CA TYR A 82 6.98 0.78 12.31
C TYR A 82 6.07 1.42 11.28
N ASN A 83 6.11 2.75 11.20
CA ASN A 83 5.24 3.55 10.32
C ASN A 83 5.65 3.38 8.86
N PHE A 84 5.14 2.34 8.21
CA PHE A 84 5.25 2.24 6.77
C PHE A 84 4.17 3.11 6.12
N GLN A 85 4.58 4.33 5.76
CA GLN A 85 3.79 5.29 5.00
C GLN A 85 3.10 4.60 3.83
N VAL A 86 1.77 4.64 3.87
CA VAL A 86 0.97 4.53 2.66
C VAL A 86 1.49 5.63 1.74
N SER A 87 2.26 5.23 0.73
CA SER A 87 2.71 6.11 -0.34
C SER A 87 1.46 6.79 -0.91
N VAL A 88 1.26 8.05 -0.54
CA VAL A 88 0.29 8.91 -1.19
C VAL A 88 0.87 9.07 -2.60
N PRO A 89 0.13 8.72 -3.67
CA PRO A 89 0.66 8.87 -5.02
C PRO A 89 1.20 10.30 -5.16
N PRO A 90 2.37 10.49 -5.79
CA PRO A 90 2.94 11.81 -5.95
C PRO A 90 1.88 12.71 -6.57
N VAL A 91 1.41 13.68 -5.79
CA VAL A 91 0.49 14.69 -6.31
C VAL A 91 1.26 15.33 -7.47
N PRO A 92 0.71 15.31 -8.69
CA PRO A 92 1.40 15.83 -9.87
C PRO A 92 1.86 17.27 -9.56
N PRO A 93 3.01 17.69 -10.13
CA PRO A 93 3.49 19.06 -9.94
C PRO A 93 2.31 19.99 -10.24
N ALA A 94 1.96 20.82 -9.25
CA ALA A 94 0.87 21.76 -9.41
C ALA A 94 1.14 22.54 -10.71
N PRO A 95 0.20 22.54 -11.67
CA PRO A 95 0.39 23.34 -12.86
C PRO A 95 0.66 24.78 -12.42
N PRO A 96 1.53 25.52 -13.13
CA PRO A 96 1.70 26.95 -12.86
C PRO A 96 0.30 27.57 -12.87
N ILE A 97 -0.04 28.25 -11.76
CA ILE A 97 -1.33 28.92 -11.60
C ILE A 97 -1.41 29.98 -12.69
N THR A 98 -2.01 29.64 -13.82
CA THR A 98 -2.54 30.61 -14.77
C THR A 98 -3.87 31.04 -14.17
N LEU A 99 -4.00 32.33 -13.90
CA LEU A 99 -5.26 32.91 -13.48
C LEU A 99 -6.29 32.55 -14.56
N LEU A 100 -7.32 31.78 -14.18
CA LEU A 100 -8.40 31.42 -15.08
C LEU A 100 -9.02 32.69 -15.65
N SER A 101 -9.17 32.74 -16.97
CA SER A 101 -9.85 33.86 -17.63
C SER A 101 -11.35 33.81 -17.33
N PRO A 102 -12.06 34.95 -17.33
CA PRO A 102 -13.49 35.02 -17.06
C PRO A 102 -14.33 34.05 -17.92
N ASP A 103 -13.90 33.80 -19.15
CA ASP A 103 -14.58 32.92 -20.10
C ASP A 103 -14.55 31.44 -19.65
N GLN A 104 -13.49 31.03 -18.95
CA GLN A 104 -13.35 29.66 -18.44
C GLN A 104 -14.19 29.40 -17.18
N ILE A 105 -14.66 30.44 -16.51
CA ILE A 105 -15.51 30.33 -15.32
C ILE A 105 -16.97 30.08 -15.76
N ALA A 106 -17.40 30.70 -16.88
CA ALA A 106 -18.75 30.56 -17.42
C ALA A 106 -19.04 29.14 -17.97
N ASP A 107 -18.06 28.49 -18.60
CA ASP A 107 -18.23 27.12 -19.14
C ASP A 107 -18.41 26.04 -18.06
N ILE A 108 -17.87 26.28 -16.85
CA ILE A 108 -17.97 25.37 -15.72
C ILE A 108 -19.35 25.45 -15.06
N GLU A 109 -19.95 26.64 -15.00
CA GLU A 109 -21.31 26.80 -14.45
C GLU A 109 -22.37 26.16 -15.36
N ALA A 110 -22.17 26.18 -16.68
CA ALA A 110 -23.09 25.58 -17.64
C ALA A 110 -23.12 24.04 -17.57
N THR A 111 -21.98 23.40 -17.35
CA THR A 111 -21.86 21.93 -17.30
C THR A 111 -22.39 21.31 -16.01
N VAL A 112 -22.43 22.06 -14.92
CA VAL A 112 -22.98 21.59 -13.62
C VAL A 112 -24.51 21.57 -13.63
N ALA A 113 -25.16 22.45 -14.41
CA ALA A 113 -26.61 22.50 -14.52
C ALA A 113 -27.19 21.31 -15.33
N GLU A 114 -26.42 20.76 -16.27
CA GLU A 114 -26.88 19.74 -17.22
C GLU A 114 -26.90 18.32 -16.60
N VAL A 115 -26.04 18.05 -15.61
CA VAL A 115 -25.91 16.71 -14.98
C VAL A 115 -26.96 16.47 -13.88
N ALA A 116 -27.58 17.53 -13.36
CA ALA A 116 -28.52 17.45 -12.25
C ALA A 116 -29.91 16.90 -12.63
N ASP A 117 -30.28 16.92 -13.91
CA ASP A 117 -31.63 16.58 -14.39
C ASP A 117 -31.83 15.09 -14.73
N GLU A 118 -30.77 14.27 -14.79
CA GLU A 118 -30.84 12.95 -15.46
C GLU A 118 -31.10 11.73 -14.53
N TYR A 119 -31.04 11.81 -13.19
CA TYR A 119 -31.21 10.62 -12.32
C TYR A 119 -31.93 10.89 -10.98
N PRO A 120 -33.27 10.71 -10.87
CA PRO A 120 -34.01 11.10 -9.67
C PRO A 120 -34.28 10.01 -8.62
N ASN A 121 -33.88 8.74 -8.79
CA ASN A 121 -34.27 7.64 -7.87
C ASN A 121 -33.18 6.58 -7.58
N ILE A 122 -32.14 6.97 -6.85
CA ILE A 122 -31.32 6.02 -6.08
C ILE A 122 -31.34 6.52 -4.64
N ASP A 123 -31.77 5.69 -3.69
CA ASP A 123 -31.66 6.03 -2.26
C ASP A 123 -30.22 5.75 -1.79
N VAL A 124 -29.34 6.63 -2.27
CA VAL A 124 -27.88 6.60 -2.14
C VAL A 124 -27.48 6.62 -0.66
N GLU A 125 -28.25 7.26 0.20
CA GLU A 125 -27.90 7.53 1.60
C GLU A 125 -27.83 6.25 2.44
N ARG A 126 -28.68 5.25 2.19
CA ARG A 126 -28.72 4.03 3.00
C ARG A 126 -27.62 3.02 2.66
N GLU A 127 -27.25 2.91 1.38
CA GLU A 127 -26.14 2.05 0.93
C GLU A 127 -24.77 2.69 1.22
N VAL A 128 -24.65 4.03 1.07
CA VAL A 128 -23.45 4.77 1.43
C VAL A 128 -23.21 4.74 2.94
N ALA A 129 -24.25 4.86 3.78
CA ALA A 129 -24.09 4.79 5.24
C ALA A 129 -23.60 3.42 5.74
N LYS A 130 -24.08 2.31 5.17
CA LYS A 130 -23.66 0.94 5.54
C LYS A 130 -22.22 0.63 5.06
N ALA A 131 -21.84 1.14 3.89
CA ALA A 131 -20.47 1.07 3.38
C ALA A 131 -19.50 1.97 4.18
N MET A 132 -19.96 3.15 4.62
CA MET A 132 -19.17 4.07 5.46
C MET A 132 -18.97 3.55 6.88
N GLU A 133 -19.96 2.89 7.50
CA GLU A 133 -19.85 2.38 8.87
C GLU A 133 -18.88 1.18 8.98
N THR A 134 -18.90 0.28 7.98
CA THR A 134 -17.97 -0.86 7.91
C THR A 134 -16.55 -0.45 7.52
N ALA A 135 -16.39 0.62 6.72
CA ALA A 135 -15.09 1.23 6.45
C ALA A 135 -14.54 1.99 7.68
N SER A 136 -15.36 2.76 8.39
CA SER A 136 -14.96 3.62 9.51
C SER A 136 -14.14 2.91 10.59
N ARG A 137 -14.54 1.70 11.01
CA ARG A 137 -13.89 0.96 12.13
C ARG A 137 -12.50 0.40 11.82
N ALA A 138 -12.12 0.30 10.53
CA ALA A 138 -10.78 -0.09 10.12
C ALA A 138 -9.85 1.11 9.83
N TYR A 139 -10.44 2.30 9.64
CA TYR A 139 -9.74 3.54 9.28
C TYR A 139 -9.26 4.36 10.49
N GLU A 140 -9.94 4.29 11.64
CA GLU A 140 -9.62 5.10 12.82
C GLU A 140 -8.19 4.94 13.35
N ARG A 141 -7.58 3.76 13.20
CA ARG A 141 -6.21 3.50 13.69
C ARG A 141 -5.10 3.91 12.72
N VAL A 142 -5.41 3.98 11.42
CA VAL A 142 -4.53 4.51 10.37
C VAL A 142 -4.53 6.04 10.39
N ILE A 143 -5.61 6.63 10.89
CA ILE A 143 -5.84 8.07 10.93
C ILE A 143 -4.88 8.82 11.87
N GLU A 144 -4.40 8.26 12.99
CA GLU A 144 -3.60 9.02 13.96
C GLU A 144 -2.20 9.41 13.48
N ILE A 145 -1.46 8.52 12.80
CA ILE A 145 -0.13 8.86 12.25
C ILE A 145 -0.24 9.76 11.01
N HIS A 146 -1.31 9.58 10.24
CA HIS A 146 -1.67 10.50 9.16
C HIS A 146 -2.34 11.78 9.69
N ARG A 147 -2.58 11.92 10.99
CA ARG A 147 -3.22 13.11 11.57
C ARG A 147 -2.26 14.27 11.49
N ASP A 148 -1.06 14.12 12.03
CA ASP A 148 -0.03 15.17 12.02
C ASP A 148 0.37 15.59 10.60
N GLU A 149 0.53 14.63 9.68
CA GLU A 149 0.85 14.95 8.27
C GLU A 149 -0.33 15.63 7.55
N ARG A 150 -1.57 15.20 7.81
CA ARG A 150 -2.77 15.86 7.24
C ARG A 150 -3.04 17.20 7.90
N GLU A 151 -2.71 17.37 9.17
CA GLU A 151 -2.79 18.63 9.90
C GLU A 151 -1.82 19.62 9.28
N VAL A 152 -0.54 19.27 9.09
CA VAL A 152 0.42 20.14 8.39
C VAL A 152 -0.03 20.49 6.97
N TYR A 153 -0.57 19.52 6.21
CA TYR A 153 -1.10 19.81 4.88
C TYR A 153 -2.34 20.70 4.91
N ARG A 154 -3.24 20.49 5.89
CA ARG A 154 -4.42 21.33 6.11
C ARG A 154 -3.98 22.74 6.49
N ASP A 155 -3.06 22.91 7.42
CA ASP A 155 -2.55 24.20 7.86
C ASP A 155 -1.94 24.97 6.68
N LEU A 156 -1.11 24.31 5.86
CA LEU A 156 -0.56 24.92 4.65
C LEU A 156 -1.65 25.38 3.66
N ARG A 157 -2.75 24.62 3.54
CA ARG A 157 -3.90 24.98 2.69
C ARG A 157 -4.75 26.11 3.28
N GLU A 158 -4.89 26.13 4.60
CA GLU A 158 -5.61 27.18 5.31
C GLU A 158 -4.84 28.50 5.21
N GLU A 159 -3.53 28.50 5.49
CA GLU A 159 -2.64 29.65 5.27
C GLU A 159 -2.69 30.14 3.80
N GLU A 160 -2.70 29.23 2.83
CA GLU A 160 -2.78 29.59 1.41
C GLU A 160 -4.09 30.31 1.08
N ARG A 161 -5.20 29.79 1.60
CA ARG A 161 -6.54 30.36 1.39
C ARG A 161 -6.67 31.72 2.05
N ASP A 162 -6.16 31.87 3.27
CA ASP A 162 -6.26 33.12 4.03
C ASP A 162 -5.46 34.23 3.34
N ILE A 163 -4.23 33.94 2.87
CA ILE A 163 -3.45 34.88 2.06
C ILE A 163 -4.19 35.28 0.76
N VAL A 164 -4.88 34.34 0.11
CA VAL A 164 -5.66 34.62 -1.11
C VAL A 164 -6.86 35.53 -0.81
N TYR A 165 -7.54 35.33 0.31
CA TYR A 165 -8.64 36.22 0.73
C TYR A 165 -8.14 37.61 1.06
N GLU A 166 -7.06 37.72 1.85
CA GLU A 166 -6.47 39.01 2.21
C GLU A 166 -5.97 39.76 0.96
N LEU A 167 -5.35 39.07 -0.01
CA LEU A 167 -4.95 39.68 -1.28
C LEU A 167 -6.15 40.24 -2.05
N ARG A 168 -7.26 39.49 -2.09
CA ARG A 168 -8.48 39.90 -2.79
C ARG A 168 -9.12 41.12 -2.12
N ASP A 169 -9.13 41.18 -0.80
CA ASP A 169 -9.69 42.30 -0.05
C ASP A 169 -8.82 43.55 -0.18
N VAL A 170 -7.50 43.42 -0.09
CA VAL A 170 -6.56 44.51 -0.40
C VAL A 170 -6.74 45.02 -1.83
N GLU A 171 -6.98 44.15 -2.81
CA GLU A 171 -7.22 44.54 -4.21
C GLU A 171 -8.59 45.22 -4.43
N ARG A 172 -9.63 44.82 -3.67
CA ARG A 172 -10.92 45.50 -3.67
C ARG A 172 -10.80 46.89 -3.07
N GLU A 173 -10.21 46.99 -1.88
CA GLU A 173 -9.99 48.27 -1.21
C GLU A 173 -9.13 49.22 -2.05
N ASN A 174 -8.10 48.71 -2.72
CA ASN A 174 -7.26 49.56 -3.56
C ASN A 174 -8.04 50.11 -4.76
N ARG A 175 -8.92 49.32 -5.37
CA ARG A 175 -9.82 49.81 -6.44
C ARG A 175 -10.81 50.85 -5.94
N ASP A 176 -11.39 50.64 -4.76
CA ASP A 176 -12.31 51.60 -4.15
C ASP A 176 -11.62 52.91 -3.81
N VAL A 177 -10.42 52.84 -3.23
CA VAL A 177 -9.57 54.02 -2.96
C VAL A 177 -9.20 54.72 -4.27
N GLU A 178 -8.83 53.99 -5.31
CA GLU A 178 -8.52 54.58 -6.62
C GLU A 178 -9.72 55.34 -7.22
N PHE A 179 -10.92 54.77 -7.08
CA PHE A 179 -12.16 55.41 -7.52
C PHE A 179 -12.47 56.67 -6.71
N GLN A 180 -12.26 56.64 -5.38
CA GLN A 180 -12.42 57.80 -4.50
C GLN A 180 -11.41 58.90 -4.86
N ILE A 181 -10.15 58.57 -5.13
CA ILE A 181 -9.11 59.53 -5.55
C ILE A 181 -9.54 60.30 -6.81
N ARG A 182 -10.20 59.63 -7.76
CA ARG A 182 -10.68 60.29 -9.00
C ARG A 182 -11.74 61.35 -8.74
N ARG A 183 -12.53 61.23 -7.67
CA ARG A 183 -13.66 62.09 -7.33
C ARG A 183 -13.41 63.06 -6.17
N ALA A 184 -12.33 62.86 -5.42
CA ALA A 184 -12.02 63.59 -4.20
C ALA A 184 -11.40 64.98 -4.45
N ASP A 185 -11.62 65.87 -3.48
CA ASP A 185 -10.99 67.19 -3.39
C ASP A 185 -9.51 67.10 -2.99
N LYS A 186 -8.76 68.21 -3.06
CA LYS A 186 -7.30 68.23 -2.87
C LYS A 186 -6.85 67.66 -1.51
N GLU A 187 -7.57 67.95 -0.43
CA GLU A 187 -7.23 67.47 0.93
C GLU A 187 -7.53 65.97 1.08
N GLN A 188 -8.71 65.52 0.65
CA GLN A 188 -9.10 64.10 0.67
C GLN A 188 -8.19 63.23 -0.23
N LYS A 189 -7.69 63.78 -1.34
CA LYS A 189 -6.71 63.10 -2.20
C LYS A 189 -5.40 62.77 -1.49
N ALA A 190 -4.96 63.58 -0.53
CA ALA A 190 -3.74 63.32 0.21
C ALA A 190 -3.91 62.12 1.16
N GLU A 191 -5.02 62.08 1.90
CA GLU A 191 -5.35 60.96 2.81
C GLU A 191 -5.54 59.65 2.04
N LEU A 192 -6.26 59.69 0.91
CA LEU A 192 -6.48 58.50 0.08
C LEU A 192 -5.19 57.97 -0.55
N LYS A 193 -4.24 58.83 -0.91
CA LYS A 193 -2.92 58.41 -1.40
C LYS A 193 -2.09 57.73 -0.31
N GLU A 194 -2.18 58.18 0.93
CA GLU A 194 -1.52 57.49 2.05
C GLU A 194 -2.15 56.13 2.32
N LYS A 195 -3.49 56.03 2.26
CA LYS A 195 -4.19 54.74 2.34
C LYS A 195 -3.78 53.78 1.20
N GLN A 196 -3.66 54.30 -0.03
CA GLN A 196 -3.17 53.53 -1.18
C GLN A 196 -1.76 52.96 -0.95
N LYS A 197 -0.82 53.76 -0.41
CA LYS A 197 0.53 53.28 -0.05
C LYS A 197 0.50 52.21 1.02
N GLN A 198 -0.41 52.29 1.99
CA GLN A 198 -0.56 51.26 3.03
C GLN A 198 -1.06 49.95 2.42
N LEU A 199 -2.05 49.99 1.53
CA LEU A 199 -2.55 48.83 0.80
C LEU A 199 -1.47 48.19 -0.09
N GLU A 200 -0.63 48.99 -0.75
CA GLU A 200 0.52 48.46 -1.51
C GLU A 200 1.55 47.76 -0.62
N LYS A 201 1.82 48.30 0.57
CA LYS A 201 2.72 47.65 1.55
C LYS A 201 2.14 46.32 2.03
N GLN A 202 0.84 46.28 2.35
CA GLN A 202 0.15 45.05 2.74
C GLN A 202 0.20 44.02 1.60
N LYS A 203 -0.09 44.43 0.36
CA LYS A 203 0.01 43.55 -0.82
C LYS A 203 1.40 42.92 -0.96
N LYS A 204 2.47 43.70 -0.78
CA LYS A 204 3.85 43.18 -0.83
C LYS A 204 4.12 42.16 0.27
N ALA A 205 3.71 42.45 1.51
CA ALA A 205 3.88 41.52 2.64
C ALA A 205 3.13 40.19 2.41
N LEU A 206 1.91 40.24 1.85
CA LEU A 206 1.14 39.03 1.51
C LEU A 206 1.79 38.20 0.41
N LEU A 207 2.39 38.85 -0.60
CA LEU A 207 3.14 38.16 -1.65
C LEU A 207 4.41 37.49 -1.12
N GLU A 208 5.12 38.14 -0.18
CA GLU A 208 6.28 37.54 0.51
C GLU A 208 5.84 36.33 1.36
N SER A 209 4.74 36.45 2.09
CA SER A 209 4.15 35.34 2.86
C SER A 209 3.78 34.15 1.95
N LYS A 210 3.18 34.42 0.79
CA LYS A 210 2.87 33.38 -0.22
C LYS A 210 4.11 32.64 -0.70
N GLN A 211 5.22 33.35 -0.93
CA GLN A 211 6.48 32.73 -1.35
C GLN A 211 7.10 31.88 -0.22
N ALA A 212 7.02 32.36 1.03
CA ALA A 212 7.48 31.59 2.19
C ALA A 212 6.66 30.30 2.38
N LEU A 213 5.33 30.39 2.23
CA LEU A 213 4.43 29.25 2.30
C LEU A 213 4.73 28.20 1.21
N ALA A 214 4.98 28.64 -0.03
CA ALA A 214 5.37 27.76 -1.12
C ALA A 214 6.68 26.99 -0.81
N LYS A 215 7.67 27.65 -0.19
CA LYS A 215 8.92 26.99 0.23
C LYS A 215 8.68 25.93 1.32
N ARG A 216 7.89 26.26 2.34
CA ARG A 216 7.49 25.31 3.40
C ARG A 216 6.77 24.09 2.83
N GLY A 217 5.87 24.31 1.87
CA GLY A 217 5.18 23.23 1.17
C GLY A 217 6.14 22.31 0.40
N GLN A 218 7.14 22.87 -0.28
CA GLN A 218 8.15 22.05 -0.98
C GLN A 218 9.01 21.23 -0.01
N GLU A 219 9.48 21.83 1.09
CA GLU A 219 10.27 21.12 2.10
C GLU A 219 9.47 19.97 2.74
N PHE A 220 8.19 20.20 3.04
CA PHE A 220 7.30 19.17 3.55
C PHE A 220 7.13 18.01 2.57
N ARG A 221 6.95 18.30 1.27
CA ARG A 221 6.87 17.28 0.21
C ARG A 221 8.13 16.42 0.12
N VAL A 222 9.31 17.04 0.20
CA VAL A 222 10.59 16.31 0.16
C VAL A 222 10.71 15.37 1.37
N LYS A 223 10.42 15.86 2.58
CA LYS A 223 10.44 15.06 3.81
C LYS A 223 9.46 13.87 3.73
N GLN A 224 8.26 14.09 3.20
CA GLN A 224 7.26 13.03 3.02
C GLN A 224 7.75 11.97 2.01
N ALA A 225 8.32 12.39 0.89
CA ALA A 225 8.86 11.47 -0.12
C ALA A 225 10.03 10.63 0.41
N GLU A 226 10.94 11.23 1.19
CA GLU A 226 12.06 10.51 1.82
C GLU A 226 11.59 9.51 2.86
N SER A 227 10.66 9.92 3.71
CA SER A 227 10.07 9.04 4.70
C SER A 227 9.36 7.87 4.03
N ALA A 228 8.60 8.11 2.94
CA ALA A 228 7.89 7.07 2.21
C ALA A 228 8.84 6.03 1.62
N LYS A 229 10.00 6.48 1.11
CA LYS A 229 11.07 5.59 0.63
C LYS A 229 11.67 4.74 1.76
N LYS A 230 12.01 5.36 2.91
CA LYS A 230 12.54 4.64 4.08
C LYS A 230 11.55 3.59 4.57
N SER A 231 10.27 3.94 4.56
CA SER A 231 9.18 3.06 4.89
C SER A 231 9.12 1.83 3.97
N GLU A 232 9.12 2.03 2.65
CA GLU A 232 9.05 0.92 1.71
C GLU A 232 10.29 0.01 1.80
N GLN A 233 11.48 0.59 2.00
CA GLN A 233 12.71 -0.19 2.20
C GLN A 233 12.65 -1.06 3.46
N ALA A 234 12.16 -0.51 4.56
CA ALA A 234 12.01 -1.25 5.80
C ALA A 234 10.89 -2.31 5.72
N ARG A 235 9.87 -2.10 4.90
CA ARG A 235 8.88 -3.12 4.56
C ARG A 235 9.47 -4.26 3.74
N GLN A 236 10.25 -3.94 2.71
CA GLN A 236 10.94 -4.95 1.89
C GLN A 236 11.90 -5.79 2.74
N SER A 237 12.67 -5.15 3.62
CA SER A 237 13.58 -5.85 4.53
C SER A 237 12.83 -6.74 5.52
N TYR A 238 11.69 -6.29 6.04
CA TYR A 238 10.83 -7.12 6.89
C TYR A 238 10.37 -8.41 6.19
N PHE A 239 9.81 -8.30 4.98
CA PHE A 239 9.30 -9.49 4.28
C PHE A 239 10.43 -10.40 3.80
N ALA A 240 11.61 -9.85 3.53
CA ALA A 240 12.82 -10.63 3.28
C ALA A 240 13.25 -11.42 4.54
N GLN A 241 13.28 -10.78 5.71
CA GLN A 241 13.57 -11.45 6.99
C GLN A 241 12.53 -12.52 7.30
N LEU A 242 11.24 -12.23 7.13
CA LEU A 242 10.16 -13.20 7.33
C LEU A 242 10.31 -14.42 6.42
N SER A 243 10.67 -14.21 5.15
CA SER A 243 10.97 -15.31 4.22
C SER A 243 12.15 -16.15 4.72
N GLY A 244 13.19 -15.49 5.25
CA GLY A 244 14.34 -16.06 5.96
C GLY A 244 13.93 -17.04 7.06
N GLU A 245 13.21 -16.52 8.06
CA GLU A 245 12.79 -17.26 9.24
C GLU A 245 11.85 -18.44 8.89
N ILE A 246 10.96 -18.27 7.91
CA ILE A 246 10.11 -19.37 7.45
C ILE A 246 10.94 -20.46 6.79
N ALA A 247 11.90 -20.10 5.93
CA ALA A 247 12.78 -21.09 5.33
C ALA A 247 13.67 -21.78 6.36
N GLU A 248 14.12 -21.08 7.41
CA GLU A 248 14.86 -21.66 8.51
C GLU A 248 14.00 -22.67 9.28
N ALA A 249 12.76 -22.32 9.60
CA ALA A 249 11.80 -23.23 10.23
C ALA A 249 11.53 -24.46 9.36
N LEU A 250 11.31 -24.28 8.06
CA LEU A 250 11.17 -25.38 7.11
C LEU A 250 12.44 -26.23 7.02
N CYS A 251 13.62 -25.65 7.14
CA CYS A 251 14.88 -26.37 7.16
C CYS A 251 15.01 -27.23 8.43
N LEU A 252 14.83 -26.64 9.61
CA LEU A 252 14.98 -27.32 10.90
C LEU A 252 13.93 -28.42 11.11
N TYR A 253 12.69 -28.16 10.69
CA TYR A 253 11.55 -29.01 11.01
C TYR A 253 10.94 -29.72 9.80
N GLY A 254 11.50 -29.52 8.60
CA GLY A 254 10.99 -30.10 7.34
C GLY A 254 10.84 -31.63 7.35
N ASN A 255 11.67 -32.32 8.15
CA ASN A 255 11.57 -33.76 8.40
C ASN A 255 10.23 -34.18 9.06
N GLY A 256 9.49 -33.24 9.65
CA GLY A 256 8.17 -33.45 10.24
C GLY A 256 7.05 -33.69 9.21
N LEU A 257 7.23 -33.26 7.95
CA LEU A 257 6.24 -33.41 6.88
C LEU A 257 6.31 -34.78 6.21
N LYS A 258 6.34 -35.87 7.00
CA LYS A 258 6.52 -37.24 6.47
C LYS A 258 5.36 -37.70 5.60
N ALA A 259 4.13 -37.34 5.97
CA ALA A 259 2.90 -37.74 5.27
C ALA A 259 2.74 -37.06 3.91
N LEU A 260 3.46 -35.96 3.64
CA LEU A 260 3.45 -35.28 2.36
C LEU A 260 4.15 -36.14 1.28
N PRO A 261 3.58 -36.41 0.10
CA PRO A 261 4.28 -37.11 -0.98
C PRO A 261 5.59 -36.44 -1.42
N LYS A 262 6.61 -37.25 -1.78
CA LYS A 262 7.98 -36.76 -2.11
C LYS A 262 8.04 -35.84 -3.33
N GLY A 263 7.07 -35.93 -4.24
CA GLY A 263 6.97 -35.13 -5.46
C GLY A 263 6.19 -33.83 -5.31
N GLU A 264 5.62 -33.56 -4.13
CA GLU A 264 4.78 -32.39 -3.88
C GLU A 264 5.57 -31.20 -3.31
N TYR A 265 4.93 -30.04 -3.31
CA TYR A 265 5.53 -28.76 -2.95
C TYR A 265 4.99 -28.23 -1.63
N VAL A 266 5.76 -27.33 -1.02
CA VAL A 266 5.32 -26.51 0.10
C VAL A 266 5.32 -25.07 -0.40
N THR A 267 4.14 -24.50 -0.52
CA THR A 267 3.92 -23.12 -0.95
C THR A 267 3.68 -22.25 0.26
N VAL A 268 4.37 -21.13 0.36
CA VAL A 268 4.20 -20.13 1.40
C VAL A 268 3.71 -18.84 0.75
N VAL A 269 2.53 -18.40 1.12
CA VAL A 269 1.91 -17.15 0.67
C VAL A 269 2.04 -16.13 1.79
N LEU A 270 2.87 -15.11 1.57
CA LEU A 270 2.98 -13.94 2.45
C LEU A 270 1.96 -12.90 2.01
N LYS A 271 0.86 -12.78 2.76
CA LYS A 271 -0.21 -11.84 2.43
C LYS A 271 0.29 -10.41 2.43
N SER A 272 0.01 -9.68 1.34
CA SER A 272 0.46 -8.30 1.14
C SER A 272 1.96 -8.12 1.35
N GLY A 273 2.77 -9.11 0.97
CA GLY A 273 4.23 -9.12 1.10
C GLY A 273 5.01 -8.74 -0.16
N GLY A 274 4.31 -8.53 -1.27
CA GLY A 274 4.87 -8.13 -2.57
C GLY A 274 4.90 -6.62 -2.77
N ASP A 275 5.09 -6.20 -4.01
CA ASP A 275 5.12 -4.81 -4.42
C ASP A 275 3.70 -4.21 -4.45
N ARG A 276 3.65 -2.89 -4.42
CA ARG A 276 2.39 -2.16 -4.51
C ARG A 276 2.00 -1.97 -5.97
N VAL A 277 0.85 -2.52 -6.35
CA VAL A 277 0.23 -2.30 -7.66
C VAL A 277 -1.06 -1.52 -7.44
N GLY A 278 -1.04 -0.24 -7.84
CA GLY A 278 -2.12 0.70 -7.58
C GLY A 278 -2.38 0.93 -6.08
N ARG A 279 -3.56 0.53 -5.61
CA ARG A 279 -3.98 0.70 -4.21
C ARG A 279 -3.69 -0.52 -3.32
N HIS A 280 -3.25 -1.64 -3.89
CA HIS A 280 -3.09 -2.89 -3.18
C HIS A 280 -1.65 -3.38 -3.21
N TYR A 281 -1.23 -4.04 -2.13
CA TYR A 281 0.00 -4.81 -2.11
C TYR A 281 -0.30 -6.22 -2.58
N GLN A 282 0.49 -6.70 -3.54
CA GLN A 282 0.41 -8.08 -4.00
C GLN A 282 0.85 -9.04 -2.90
N ASP A 283 0.40 -10.29 -3.01
CA ASP A 283 0.90 -11.37 -2.19
C ASP A 283 2.26 -11.80 -2.73
N LYS A 284 3.18 -12.17 -1.83
CA LYS A 284 4.48 -12.73 -2.20
C LYS A 284 4.45 -14.23 -1.94
N ILE A 285 4.71 -15.01 -2.98
CA ILE A 285 4.59 -16.48 -2.94
C ILE A 285 5.97 -17.10 -3.10
N HIS A 286 6.28 -18.06 -2.24
CA HIS A 286 7.46 -18.92 -2.32
C HIS A 286 7.04 -20.38 -2.45
N VAL A 287 7.51 -21.06 -3.49
CA VAL A 287 7.25 -22.49 -3.71
C VAL A 287 8.52 -23.28 -3.49
N PHE A 288 8.51 -24.16 -2.50
CA PHE A 288 9.62 -25.02 -2.11
C PHE A 288 9.33 -26.47 -2.52
N SER A 289 10.30 -27.17 -3.09
CA SER A 289 10.15 -28.60 -3.32
C SER A 289 10.34 -29.36 -2.00
N LYS A 290 9.55 -30.41 -1.74
CA LYS A 290 9.79 -31.27 -0.56
C LYS A 290 11.20 -31.86 -0.56
N ARG A 291 11.78 -32.10 -1.74
CA ARG A 291 13.14 -32.62 -1.89
C ARG A 291 14.20 -31.65 -1.35
N ASP A 292 14.09 -30.36 -1.68
CA ASP A 292 15.02 -29.35 -1.19
C ASP A 292 14.83 -29.09 0.31
N ILE A 293 13.59 -29.09 0.81
CA ILE A 293 13.30 -29.00 2.25
C ILE A 293 13.99 -30.14 3.02
N ASN A 294 13.83 -31.38 2.57
CA ASN A 294 14.51 -32.53 3.19
C ASN A 294 16.04 -32.45 3.04
N GLY A 295 16.53 -31.91 1.92
CA GLY A 295 17.95 -31.64 1.72
C GLY A 295 18.47 -30.63 2.74
N CYS A 296 17.69 -29.60 3.05
CA CYS A 296 18.04 -28.60 4.06
C CYS A 296 18.03 -29.21 5.46
N ALA A 297 17.00 -29.98 5.78
CA ALA A 297 16.84 -30.67 7.07
C ALA A 297 17.88 -31.79 7.34
N THR A 298 18.74 -32.07 6.37
CA THR A 298 19.86 -33.02 6.47
C THR A 298 21.21 -32.36 6.19
N ASP A 299 21.26 -31.02 6.29
CA ASP A 299 22.44 -30.17 6.09
C ASP A 299 23.11 -30.30 4.71
N LYS A 300 22.39 -30.85 3.70
CA LYS A 300 22.89 -30.96 2.32
C LYS A 300 22.82 -29.64 1.56
N ILE A 301 21.87 -28.79 1.94
CA ILE A 301 21.78 -27.41 1.47
C ILE A 301 21.55 -26.48 2.66
N SER A 302 22.00 -25.23 2.58
CA SER A 302 21.74 -24.24 3.62
C SER A 302 20.37 -23.57 3.46
N THR A 303 19.87 -22.92 4.52
CA THR A 303 18.63 -22.11 4.47
C THR A 303 18.65 -21.08 3.35
N ALA A 304 19.78 -20.42 3.13
CA ALA A 304 19.94 -19.45 2.04
C ALA A 304 19.82 -20.11 0.65
N GLN A 305 20.34 -21.33 0.50
CA GLN A 305 20.20 -22.10 -0.73
C GLN A 305 18.76 -22.60 -0.92
N LEU A 306 18.07 -22.99 0.14
CA LEU A 306 16.65 -23.37 0.10
C LEU A 306 15.78 -22.21 -0.41
N LEU A 307 16.00 -21.00 0.11
CA LEU A 307 15.30 -19.79 -0.38
C LEU A 307 15.64 -19.47 -1.83
N LYS A 308 16.91 -19.54 -2.21
CA LYS A 308 17.34 -19.25 -3.59
C LYS A 308 16.78 -20.26 -4.59
N LYS A 309 16.61 -21.51 -4.19
CA LYS A 309 15.99 -22.57 -5.01
C LYS A 309 14.47 -22.51 -5.04
N SER A 310 13.85 -21.77 -4.12
CA SER A 310 12.40 -21.58 -4.13
C SER A 310 11.97 -20.80 -5.38
N SER A 311 10.85 -21.20 -5.98
CA SER A 311 10.22 -20.38 -7.03
C SER A 311 9.47 -19.24 -6.35
N ALA A 312 10.02 -18.04 -6.44
CA ALA A 312 9.45 -16.83 -5.82
C ALA A 312 8.76 -15.95 -6.86
N TYR A 313 7.51 -15.56 -6.61
CA TYR A 313 6.74 -14.65 -7.48
C TYR A 313 5.74 -13.82 -6.68
N GLN A 314 5.04 -12.90 -7.35
CA GLN A 314 4.05 -12.02 -6.75
C GLN A 314 2.72 -12.13 -7.50
N PHE A 315 1.60 -12.06 -6.77
CA PHE A 315 0.26 -12.11 -7.34
C PHE A 315 -0.69 -11.17 -6.59
#